data_AF-A0A1Q7BCA0-F1
#
_entry.id   AF-A0A1Q7BCA0-F1
#
_cell.length_a   1.000
_cell.length_b   1.000
_cell.length_c   1.000
_cell.angle_alpha   90.00
_cell.angle_beta   90.00
_cell.angle_gamma   90.00
#
_symmetry.space_group_name_H-M   'P 1'
#
loop_
_entity.id
_entity.type
_entity.pdbx_description
1 polymer ?
#
loop_
_entity_poly.entity_id
_entity_poly.type
_entity_poly.pdbx_seq_one_letter_code
_entity_poly.pdbx_strand_id
1 'polypeptide(L)'
;MGDRVLGPYRQGQEVELPFWITAHLVGMGYAKFKDEDQLTTKSLSTTHYKESLPGSRDLPKLPKSFYFQLRRLLKDLKSQEAKDRAMGRELDKALGLARDIVGIRIRKIANLAASGEHPAELTSNLTAEEVALFEKVRKQVDSWRKEILGRDSDR
;
A
#
# COMPACT_ATOMS: atom_id res chain seq x y z
N MET A 1 30.95 -8.47 -12.34
CA MET A 1 29.51 -8.81 -12.29
C MET A 1 28.91 -8.44 -13.65
N GLY A 2 28.75 -9.40 -14.57
CA GLY A 2 28.42 -9.06 -15.98
C GLY A 2 27.62 -10.10 -16.78
N ASP A 3 27.42 -11.33 -16.31
CA ASP A 3 26.86 -12.40 -17.16
C ASP A 3 25.38 -12.73 -16.88
N ARG A 4 24.52 -11.71 -16.75
CA ARG A 4 23.06 -11.95 -16.73
C ARG A 4 22.46 -11.59 -18.08
N VAL A 5 22.23 -12.62 -18.90
CA VAL A 5 21.43 -12.50 -20.12
C VAL A 5 19.95 -12.47 -19.72
N LEU A 6 19.26 -11.38 -20.07
CA LEU A 6 17.81 -11.27 -19.95
C LEU A 6 17.20 -11.63 -21.32
N GLY A 7 16.46 -12.74 -21.37
CA GLY A 7 15.82 -13.23 -22.60
C GLY A 7 16.44 -14.54 -23.12
N PRO A 8 16.11 -14.95 -24.36
CA PRO A 8 15.37 -14.17 -25.35
C PRO A 8 13.88 -14.02 -25.03
N TYR A 9 13.33 -12.82 -25.25
CA TYR A 9 11.90 -12.54 -25.18
C TYR A 9 11.32 -12.34 -26.58
N ARG A 10 10.06 -12.74 -26.78
CA ARG A 10 9.33 -12.51 -28.03
C ARG A 10 8.41 -11.30 -27.91
N GLN A 11 8.17 -10.60 -29.01
CA GLN A 11 7.19 -9.52 -29.04
C GLN A 11 5.80 -10.07 -28.67
N GLY A 12 5.11 -9.38 -27.76
CA GLY A 12 3.80 -9.80 -27.26
C GLY A 12 3.84 -10.90 -26.20
N GLN A 13 5.03 -11.39 -25.81
CA GLN A 13 5.16 -12.34 -24.71
C GLN A 13 4.91 -11.64 -23.37
N GLU A 14 4.02 -12.19 -22.56
CA GLU A 14 3.87 -11.81 -21.17
C GLU A 14 5.00 -12.42 -20.33
N VAL A 15 5.69 -11.57 -19.57
CA VAL A 15 6.80 -11.99 -18.71
C VAL A 15 6.72 -11.27 -17.36
N GLU A 16 7.01 -12.00 -16.29
CA GLU A 16 7.15 -11.42 -14.96
C GLU A 16 8.63 -11.12 -14.70
N LEU A 17 8.93 -9.85 -14.43
CA LEU A 17 10.29 -9.37 -14.20
C LEU A 17 10.33 -8.49 -12.95
N PRO A 18 11.48 -8.41 -12.25
CA PRO A 18 11.68 -7.44 -11.18
C PRO A 18 11.30 -6.03 -11.64
N PHE A 19 10.55 -5.31 -10.79
CA PHE A 19 9.98 -4.01 -11.13
C PHE A 19 10.99 -3.03 -11.73
N TRP A 20 12.22 -2.98 -11.20
CA TRP A 20 13.26 -2.08 -11.68
C TRP A 20 13.62 -2.34 -13.15
N ILE A 21 13.70 -3.60 -13.57
CA ILE A 21 13.95 -3.99 -14.97
C ILE A 21 12.76 -3.55 -15.81
N THR A 22 11.55 -3.90 -15.38
CA THR A 22 10.31 -3.58 -16.10
C THR A 22 10.14 -2.06 -16.27
N ALA A 23 10.43 -1.28 -15.24
CA ALA A 23 10.35 0.18 -15.27
C ALA A 23 11.32 0.78 -16.30
N HIS A 24 12.55 0.25 -16.42
CA HIS A 24 13.48 0.65 -17.46
C HIS A 24 12.97 0.27 -18.86
N LEU A 25 12.52 -0.97 -19.05
CA LEU A 25 12.00 -1.44 -20.34
C LEU A 25 10.77 -0.65 -20.81
N VAL A 26 9.85 -0.34 -19.89
CA VAL A 26 8.68 0.51 -20.19
C VAL A 26 9.11 1.95 -20.51
N GLY A 27 10.05 2.52 -19.75
CA GLY A 27 10.57 3.86 -19.99
C GLY A 27 11.27 4.00 -21.35
N MET A 28 11.87 2.92 -21.85
CA MET A 28 12.49 2.85 -23.18
C MET A 28 11.48 2.51 -24.30
N GLY A 29 10.23 2.22 -23.98
CA GLY A 29 9.19 1.84 -24.95
C GLY A 29 9.26 0.39 -25.44
N TYR A 30 10.06 -0.48 -24.81
CA TYR A 30 10.19 -1.89 -25.19
C TYR A 30 9.15 -2.81 -24.56
N ALA A 31 8.49 -2.36 -23.50
CA ALA A 31 7.46 -3.11 -22.80
C ALA A 31 6.32 -2.18 -22.34
N LYS A 32 5.20 -2.77 -21.95
CA LYS A 32 4.11 -2.10 -21.23
C LYS A 32 3.74 -2.92 -20.00
N PHE A 33 3.34 -2.24 -18.94
CA PHE A 33 2.68 -2.94 -17.83
C PHE A 33 1.32 -3.45 -18.29
N LYS A 34 0.89 -4.59 -17.76
CA LYS A 34 -0.48 -5.07 -17.97
C LYS A 34 -1.44 -4.16 -17.20
N ASP A 35 -2.52 -3.72 -17.86
CA ASP A 35 -3.47 -2.78 -17.25
C ASP A 35 -4.12 -3.36 -15.97
N GLU A 36 -4.36 -4.67 -15.95
CA GLU A 36 -4.93 -5.39 -14.81
C GLU A 36 -4.02 -5.40 -13.58
N ASP A 37 -2.71 -5.31 -13.77
CA ASP A 37 -1.72 -5.34 -12.70
C ASP A 37 -1.45 -3.95 -12.10
N GLN A 38 -2.02 -2.91 -12.72
CA GLN A 38 -1.85 -1.53 -12.27
C GLN A 38 -2.99 -1.08 -11.35
N LEU A 39 -2.62 -0.42 -10.26
CA LEU A 39 -3.58 0.30 -9.46
C LEU A 39 -4.12 1.49 -10.27
N THR A 40 -5.42 1.48 -10.53
CA THR A 40 -6.18 2.55 -11.18
C THR A 40 -7.10 3.25 -10.19
N THR A 41 -7.57 4.45 -10.52
CA THR A 41 -8.59 5.18 -9.73
C THR A 41 -9.85 4.36 -9.49
N LYS A 42 -10.24 3.50 -10.45
CA LYS A 42 -11.36 2.56 -10.31
C LYS A 42 -11.07 1.51 -9.23
N SER A 43 -9.93 0.83 -9.32
CA SER A 43 -9.53 -0.16 -8.31
C SER A 43 -9.34 0.47 -6.92
N LEU A 44 -8.84 1.71 -6.85
CA LEU A 44 -8.70 2.46 -5.60
C LEU A 44 -10.06 2.78 -4.97
N SER A 45 -11.07 3.10 -5.79
CA SER A 45 -12.45 3.30 -5.33
C SER A 45 -13.04 2.00 -4.75
N THR A 46 -12.76 0.85 -5.37
CA THR A 46 -13.15 -0.46 -4.83
C THR A 46 -12.47 -0.76 -3.49
N THR A 47 -11.18 -0.47 -3.37
CA THR A 47 -10.45 -0.59 -2.08
C THR A 47 -11.06 0.30 -1.02
N HIS A 48 -11.32 1.58 -1.33
CA HIS A 48 -11.96 2.52 -0.42
C HIS A 48 -13.31 2.01 0.07
N TYR A 49 -14.16 1.52 -0.84
CA TYR A 49 -15.46 0.96 -0.47
C TYR A 49 -15.33 -0.17 0.55
N LYS A 50 -14.40 -1.12 0.32
CA LYS A 50 -14.15 -2.23 1.24
C LYS A 50 -13.67 -1.77 2.62
N GLU A 51 -12.85 -0.72 2.67
CA GLU A 51 -12.36 -0.15 3.94
C GLU A 51 -13.43 0.61 4.72
N SER A 52 -14.36 1.24 4.01
CA SER A 52 -15.40 2.11 4.59
C SER A 52 -16.65 1.35 5.07
N LEU A 53 -16.70 0.02 4.96
CA LEU A 53 -17.82 -0.78 5.43
C LEU A 53 -17.99 -0.68 6.96
N PRO A 54 -19.15 -0.24 7.48
CA PRO A 54 -19.40 -0.12 8.91
C PRO A 54 -19.29 -1.46 9.63
N GLY A 55 -18.79 -1.45 10.87
CA GLY A 55 -18.70 -2.64 11.73
C GLY A 55 -17.55 -3.60 11.39
N SER A 56 -16.81 -3.36 10.31
CA SER A 56 -15.59 -4.10 10.00
C SER A 56 -14.49 -3.74 10.99
N ARG A 57 -14.33 -4.55 12.05
CA ARG A 57 -13.09 -4.58 12.86
C ARG A 57 -11.93 -5.15 12.06
N ASP A 58 -12.25 -5.90 11.01
CA ASP A 58 -11.28 -6.53 10.14
C ASP A 58 -10.56 -5.49 9.28
N LEU A 59 -9.28 -5.76 9.06
CA LEU A 59 -8.47 -5.10 8.04
C LEU A 59 -8.57 -5.96 6.79
N PRO A 60 -9.27 -5.52 5.73
CA PRO A 60 -9.22 -6.20 4.46
C PRO A 60 -7.77 -6.35 4.00
N LYS A 61 -7.44 -7.52 3.45
CA LYS A 61 -6.11 -7.76 2.93
C LYS A 61 -5.84 -6.87 1.73
N LEU A 62 -4.78 -6.08 1.82
CA LEU A 62 -4.27 -5.31 0.68
C LEU A 62 -3.17 -6.09 -0.05
N PRO A 63 -3.02 -5.87 -1.37
CA PRO A 63 -1.83 -6.32 -2.09
C PRO A 63 -0.55 -5.81 -1.41
N LYS A 64 0.49 -6.65 -1.35
CA LYS A 64 1.79 -6.25 -0.75
C LYS A 64 2.40 -5.01 -1.42
N SER A 65 2.12 -4.80 -2.70
CA SER A 65 2.58 -3.67 -3.50
C SER A 65 1.67 -2.45 -3.43
N PHE A 66 0.59 -2.46 -2.62
CA PHE A 66 -0.46 -1.43 -2.66
C PHE A 66 0.09 -0.01 -2.49
N TYR A 67 0.83 0.26 -1.42
CA TYR A 67 1.36 1.60 -1.16
C TYR A 67 2.38 2.05 -2.20
N PHE A 68 3.17 1.11 -2.73
CA PHE A 68 4.07 1.38 -3.85
C PHE A 68 3.30 1.80 -5.10
N GLN A 69 2.28 1.03 -5.49
CA GLN A 69 1.43 1.34 -6.64
C GLN A 69 0.62 2.62 -6.43
N LEU A 70 0.16 2.91 -5.21
CA LEU A 70 -0.55 4.14 -4.87
C LEU A 70 0.33 5.38 -5.06
N ARG A 71 1.56 5.36 -4.53
CA ARG A 71 2.53 6.45 -4.73
C ARG A 71 2.81 6.68 -6.21
N ARG A 72 2.91 5.60 -6.99
CA ARG A 72 3.10 5.68 -8.44
C ARG A 72 1.89 6.28 -9.16
N LEU A 73 0.68 5.79 -8.91
CA LEU A 73 -0.55 6.32 -9.50
C LEU A 73 -0.68 7.83 -9.27
N LEU A 74 -0.47 8.28 -8.03
CA LEU A 74 -0.54 9.69 -7.68
C LEU A 74 0.55 10.52 -8.37
N LYS A 75 1.77 9.99 -8.51
CA LYS A 75 2.87 10.66 -9.23
C LYS A 75 2.56 10.77 -10.73
N ASP A 76 2.05 9.71 -11.33
CA ASP A 76 1.74 9.65 -12.75
C ASP A 76 0.60 10.62 -13.08
N LEU A 77 -0.49 10.63 -12.32
CA LEU A 77 -1.58 11.59 -12.45
C LEU A 77 -1.10 13.05 -12.27
N LYS A 78 -0.27 13.31 -11.26
CA LYS A 78 0.32 14.63 -11.02
C LYS A 78 1.20 15.12 -12.17
N SER A 79 1.92 14.23 -12.85
CA SER A 79 2.74 14.59 -14.01
C SER A 79 1.91 15.00 -15.24
N GLN A 80 0.63 14.63 -15.28
CA GLN A 80 -0.29 14.85 -16.40
C GLN A 80 -1.31 15.97 -16.12
N GLU A 81 -1.49 16.36 -14.86
CA GLU A 81 -2.43 17.39 -14.42
C GLU A 81 -2.32 18.72 -15.19
N ALA A 82 -1.10 19.21 -15.42
CA ALA A 82 -0.87 20.47 -16.14
C ALA A 82 -1.25 20.39 -17.64
N LYS A 83 -1.33 19.17 -18.19
CA LYS A 83 -1.60 18.91 -19.61
C LYS A 83 -3.08 18.67 -19.87
N ASP A 84 -3.83 18.23 -18.87
CA ASP A 84 -5.24 17.87 -19.01
C ASP A 84 -6.03 18.11 -17.72
N ARG A 85 -7.06 18.96 -17.81
CA ARG A 85 -7.98 19.23 -16.69
C ARG A 85 -8.73 17.99 -16.21
N ALA A 86 -8.96 17.00 -17.08
CA ALA A 86 -9.54 15.73 -16.67
C ALA A 86 -8.59 14.95 -15.75
N MET A 87 -7.29 14.95 -16.05
CA MET A 87 -6.26 14.33 -15.20
C MET A 87 -6.14 15.03 -13.85
N GLY A 88 -6.30 16.36 -13.79
CA GLY A 88 -6.36 17.10 -12.51
C GLY A 88 -7.53 16.64 -11.63
N ARG A 89 -8.75 16.51 -12.20
CA ARG A 89 -9.90 15.98 -11.44
C ARG A 89 -9.69 14.53 -10.99
N GLU A 90 -9.04 13.72 -11.81
CA GLU A 90 -8.72 12.34 -11.46
C GLU A 90 -7.69 12.26 -10.33
N LEU A 91 -6.67 13.14 -10.34
CA LEU A 91 -5.71 13.28 -9.24
C LEU A 91 -6.40 13.66 -7.93
N ASP A 92 -7.27 14.68 -7.94
CA ASP A 92 -8.00 15.11 -6.75
C ASP A 92 -8.84 13.98 -6.16
N LYS A 93 -9.55 13.25 -7.02
CA LYS A 93 -10.32 12.07 -6.63
C LYS A 93 -9.42 10.98 -6.02
N ALA A 94 -8.31 10.67 -6.68
CA ALA A 94 -7.37 9.66 -6.20
C ALA A 94 -6.76 10.06 -4.85
N LEU A 95 -6.42 11.34 -4.66
CA LEU A 95 -5.90 11.88 -3.39
C LEU A 95 -6.95 11.80 -2.27
N GLY A 96 -8.22 12.11 -2.55
CA GLY A 96 -9.31 11.95 -1.59
C GLY A 96 -9.43 10.51 -1.10
N LEU A 97 -9.58 9.57 -2.04
CA LEU A 97 -9.68 8.14 -1.73
C LEU A 97 -8.44 7.62 -0.98
N ALA A 98 -7.24 8.04 -1.39
CA ALA A 98 -5.99 7.66 -0.74
C ALA A 98 -5.95 8.14 0.72
N ARG A 99 -6.31 9.40 0.98
CA ARG A 99 -6.37 9.97 2.34
C ARG A 99 -7.34 9.20 3.22
N ASP A 100 -8.52 8.88 2.69
CA ASP A 100 -9.55 8.16 3.44
C ASP A 100 -9.10 6.72 3.76
N ILE A 101 -8.60 5.97 2.78
CA ILE A 101 -8.07 4.61 2.98
C ILE A 101 -6.97 4.62 4.04
N VAL A 102 -5.97 5.50 3.89
CA VAL A 102 -4.86 5.62 4.83
C VAL A 102 -5.38 5.99 6.22
N GLY A 103 -6.29 6.96 6.31
CA GLY A 103 -6.86 7.39 7.58
C GLY A 103 -7.66 6.31 8.29
N ILE A 104 -8.44 5.50 7.57
CA ILE A 104 -9.18 4.36 8.12
C ILE A 104 -8.20 3.33 8.68
N ARG A 105 -7.19 2.96 7.89
CA ARG A 105 -6.24 1.92 8.28
C ARG A 105 -5.33 2.35 9.43
N ILE A 106 -4.88 3.60 9.48
CA ILE A 106 -4.16 4.16 10.64
C ILE A 106 -4.98 4.03 11.92
N ARG A 107 -6.27 4.38 11.89
CA ARG A 107 -7.16 4.25 13.07
C ARG A 107 -7.29 2.79 13.52
N LYS A 108 -7.51 1.86 12.58
CA LYS A 108 -7.57 0.42 12.88
C LYS A 108 -6.25 -0.11 13.47
N ILE A 109 -5.11 0.29 12.90
CA ILE A 109 -3.77 -0.09 13.39
C ILE A 109 -3.51 0.47 14.78
N ALA A 110 -3.87 1.74 15.04
CA ALA A 110 -3.71 2.35 16.35
C ALA A 110 -4.55 1.63 17.42
N ASN A 111 -5.81 1.31 17.10
CA ASN A 111 -6.67 0.53 17.97
C ASN A 111 -6.11 -0.86 18.25
N LEU A 112 -5.57 -1.54 17.22
CA LEU A 112 -4.93 -2.85 17.36
C LEU A 112 -3.67 -2.78 18.24
N ALA A 113 -2.83 -1.76 18.05
CA ALA A 113 -1.65 -1.54 18.89
C ALA A 113 -2.05 -1.30 20.36
N ALA A 114 -3.19 -0.61 20.57
CA ALA A 114 -3.72 -0.34 21.89
C ALA A 114 -4.45 -1.53 22.54
N SER A 115 -4.89 -2.58 21.82
CA SER A 115 -5.71 -3.64 22.43
C SER A 115 -4.95 -4.64 23.31
N GLY A 116 -3.61 -4.65 23.29
CA GLY A 116 -2.81 -5.56 24.12
C GLY A 116 -2.69 -6.98 23.58
N GLU A 117 -3.64 -7.43 22.76
CA GLU A 117 -3.63 -8.74 22.09
C GLU A 117 -2.47 -8.84 21.08
N HIS A 118 -1.93 -10.05 20.92
CA HIS A 118 -0.93 -10.40 19.90
C HIS A 118 -1.50 -11.44 18.94
N PRO A 119 -2.34 -11.04 17.98
CA PRO A 119 -2.86 -11.98 17.02
C PRO A 119 -1.89 -11.97 15.83
N ALA A 120 -0.97 -12.94 15.79
CA ALA A 120 -0.16 -13.19 14.59
C ALA A 120 -1.04 -13.24 13.32
N GLU A 121 -2.27 -13.74 13.47
CA GLU A 121 -3.30 -13.75 12.43
C GLU A 121 -3.76 -12.35 11.98
N LEU A 122 -3.88 -11.36 12.88
CA LEU A 122 -4.31 -10.01 12.50
C LEU A 122 -3.23 -9.21 11.76
N THR A 123 -1.95 -9.50 12.02
CA THR A 123 -0.85 -8.86 11.26
C THR A 123 -0.73 -9.38 9.83
N SER A 124 -1.34 -10.52 9.50
CA SER A 124 -1.26 -11.14 8.16
C SER A 124 -1.94 -10.33 7.04
N ASN A 125 -2.83 -9.42 7.41
CA ASN A 125 -3.54 -8.52 6.49
C ASN A 125 -2.91 -7.12 6.38
N LEU A 126 -1.84 -6.87 7.13
CA LEU A 126 -1.06 -5.64 7.05
C LEU A 126 -0.03 -5.74 5.92
N THR A 127 0.19 -4.64 5.23
CA THR A 127 1.35 -4.48 4.35
C THR A 127 2.63 -4.30 5.17
N ALA A 128 3.80 -4.44 4.54
CA ALA A 128 5.08 -4.25 5.22
C ALA A 128 5.21 -2.84 5.82
N GLU A 129 4.73 -1.81 5.12
CA GLU A 129 4.69 -0.44 5.64
C GLU A 129 3.83 -0.30 6.90
N GLU A 130 2.72 -1.04 6.97
CA GLU A 130 1.80 -0.99 8.09
C GLU A 130 2.23 -1.83 9.29
N VAL A 131 2.92 -2.95 9.04
CA VAL A 131 3.58 -3.71 10.11
C VAL A 131 4.59 -2.82 10.82
N ALA A 132 5.42 -2.09 10.06
CA ALA A 132 6.37 -1.14 10.64
C ALA A 132 5.70 -0.02 11.45
N LEU A 133 4.54 0.48 10.98
CA LEU A 133 3.75 1.47 11.72
C LEU A 133 3.19 0.85 13.02
N PHE A 134 2.59 -0.34 12.93
CA PHE A 134 2.03 -1.07 14.07
C PHE A 134 3.08 -1.28 15.17
N GLU A 135 4.26 -1.81 14.81
CA GLU A 135 5.35 -2.05 15.77
C GLU A 135 5.80 -0.76 16.46
N LYS A 136 5.91 0.34 15.69
CA LYS A 136 6.27 1.65 16.23
C LYS A 136 5.23 2.16 17.23
N VAL A 137 3.95 2.09 16.89
CA VAL A 137 2.86 2.54 17.78
C VAL A 137 2.78 1.65 19.01
N ARG A 138 2.84 0.33 18.84
CA ARG A 138 2.81 -0.64 19.94
C ARG A 138 3.92 -0.41 20.94
N LYS A 139 5.15 -0.18 20.46
CA LYS A 139 6.30 0.14 21.32
C LYS A 139 6.04 1.39 22.20
N GLN A 140 5.43 2.43 21.63
CA GLN A 140 5.10 3.64 22.38
C GLN A 140 4.01 3.38 23.43
N VAL A 141 2.96 2.65 23.06
CA VAL A 141 1.87 2.26 23.97
C VAL A 141 2.40 1.42 25.13
N ASP A 142 3.23 0.41 24.85
CA ASP A 142 3.77 -0.47 25.88
C ASP A 142 4.78 0.23 26.78
N SER A 143 5.58 1.16 26.23
CA SER A 143 6.44 2.04 27.02
C SER A 143 5.64 2.89 28.00
N TRP A 144 4.57 3.53 27.50
CA TRP A 144 3.68 4.33 28.34
C TRP A 144 3.00 3.50 29.43
N ARG A 145 2.51 2.30 29.10
CA ARG A 145 1.93 1.38 30.09
C ARG A 145 2.92 1.03 31.20
N LYS A 146 4.16 0.71 30.85
CA LYS A 146 5.21 0.38 31.83
C LYS A 146 5.54 1.56 32.74
N GLU A 147 5.54 2.77 32.21
CA GLU A 147 5.77 4.00 32.98
C GLU A 147 4.64 4.25 33.99
N ILE A 148 3.39 4.08 33.58
CA ILE A 148 2.22 4.36 34.43
C ILE A 148 1.91 3.23 35.43
N LEU A 149 1.99 1.98 35.01
CA LEU A 149 1.54 0.82 35.81
C LEU A 149 2.64 0.25 36.71
N GLY A 150 3.91 0.67 36.54
CA GLY A 150 5.03 0.01 37.19
C GLY A 150 5.23 -1.43 36.68
N ARG A 151 6.24 -2.13 37.19
CA ARG A 151 6.77 -3.40 36.65
C ARG A 151 5.87 -4.65 36.84
N ASP A 152 4.54 -4.52 36.99
CA ASP A 152 3.65 -5.65 37.32
C ASP A 152 2.58 -5.91 36.25
N SER A 153 3.01 -6.37 35.07
CA SER A 153 2.12 -7.05 34.11
C SER A 153 2.73 -8.30 33.48
N ASP A 154 3.76 -8.87 34.12
CA ASP A 154 4.18 -10.27 33.88
C ASP A 154 3.45 -11.19 34.87
N ARG A 155 2.17 -11.43 34.61
CA ARG A 155 1.43 -12.62 35.08
C ARG A 155 0.45 -13.07 34.00
#